data_AF-A0A2V8C0V7-F1
#
_entry.id   AF-A0A2V8C0V7-F1
#
_cell.length_a   1.000
_cell.length_b   1.000
_cell.length_c   1.000
_cell.angle_alpha   90.00
_cell.angle_beta   90.00
_cell.angle_gamma   90.00
#
_symmetry.space_group_name_H-M   'P 1'
#
loop_
_entity.id
_entity.type
_entity.pdbx_description
1 polymer ?
#
loop_
_entity_poly.entity_id
_entity_poly.type
_entity_poly.pdbx_seq_one_letter_code
_entity_poly.pdbx_strand_id
1 'polypeptide(L)'
;MALCVFVLMLVQAAAPGPASTLDYGSFKSKVQPLLLEKRPGHARCATCHSRSTAFRLQPLPAGRTAYTEEESRKNFEAASRMVLPGVPLKSRLLTMPLAHEAGGTEFHPGGKHWTSQDDPEWKALADWVKNASRDTPHGQ
;
A
#
# COMPACT_ATOMS: atom_id res chain seq x y z
N MET A 1 5.38 50.29 -42.88
CA MET A 1 6.11 49.29 -42.07
C MET A 1 5.33 49.06 -40.79
N ALA A 2 4.69 47.91 -40.63
CA ALA A 2 4.03 47.51 -39.39
C ALA A 2 4.71 46.22 -38.91
N LEU A 3 5.35 46.27 -37.75
CA LEU A 3 6.12 45.18 -37.17
C LEU A 3 5.25 44.47 -36.13
N CYS A 4 4.79 43.25 -36.42
CA CYS A 4 4.08 42.42 -35.45
C CYS A 4 5.09 41.79 -34.48
N VAL A 5 4.96 42.09 -33.19
CA VAL A 5 5.74 41.45 -32.13
C VAL A 5 4.99 40.18 -31.70
N PHE A 6 5.53 39.02 -32.06
CA PHE A 6 5.09 37.73 -31.54
C PHE A 6 5.72 37.51 -30.16
N VAL A 7 4.89 37.47 -29.11
CA VAL A 7 5.31 37.05 -27.77
C VAL A 7 5.25 35.52 -27.73
N LEU A 8 6.42 34.86 -27.72
CA LEU A 8 6.51 33.43 -27.43
C LEU A 8 6.29 33.22 -25.93
N MET A 9 5.14 32.67 -25.54
CA MET A 9 4.98 32.06 -24.22
C MET A 9 5.66 30.70 -24.20
N LEU A 10 6.74 30.59 -23.41
CA LEU A 10 7.37 29.32 -23.09
C LEU A 10 6.45 28.57 -22.11
N VAL A 11 5.79 27.52 -22.59
CA VAL A 11 5.10 26.55 -21.72
C VAL A 11 6.18 25.72 -21.03
N GLN A 12 6.42 25.99 -19.76
CA GLN A 12 7.34 25.19 -18.94
C GLN A 12 6.68 23.84 -18.66
N ALA A 13 7.13 22.79 -19.34
CA ALA A 13 6.72 21.42 -19.03
C ALA A 13 7.22 21.06 -17.63
N ALA A 14 6.31 20.77 -16.71
CA ALA A 14 6.66 20.23 -15.40
C ALA A 14 7.36 18.88 -15.58
N ALA A 15 8.57 18.75 -15.06
CA ALA A 15 9.24 17.46 -15.00
C ALA A 15 8.39 16.49 -14.15
N PRO A 16 8.25 15.20 -14.55
CA PRO A 16 7.63 14.22 -13.67
C PRO A 16 8.45 14.18 -12.37
N GLY A 17 7.80 14.49 -11.24
CA GLY A 17 8.41 14.35 -9.92
C GLY A 17 8.87 12.91 -9.70
N PRO A 18 9.80 12.67 -8.74
CA PRO A 18 10.27 11.31 -8.45
C PRO A 18 9.07 10.40 -8.21
N ALA A 19 9.03 9.27 -8.92
CA ALA A 19 8.02 8.24 -8.68
C ALA A 19 8.08 7.87 -7.20
N SER A 20 6.97 7.99 -6.49
CA SER A 20 6.86 7.65 -5.09
C SER A 20 7.17 6.18 -4.87
N THR A 21 8.33 5.87 -4.28
CA THR A 21 8.72 4.52 -3.88
C THR A 21 8.24 4.25 -2.46
N LEU A 22 7.38 3.24 -2.30
CA LEU A 22 6.98 2.76 -0.98
C LEU A 22 8.21 2.33 -0.17
N ASP A 23 8.23 2.60 1.13
CA ASP A 23 9.35 2.23 2.00
C ASP A 23 9.25 0.76 2.44
N TYR A 24 10.30 -0.02 2.17
CA TYR A 24 10.40 -1.42 2.56
C TYR A 24 10.55 -1.60 4.07
N GLY A 25 11.30 -0.71 4.75
CA GLY A 25 11.52 -0.81 6.19
C GLY A 25 10.22 -0.69 6.98
N SER A 26 9.41 0.31 6.64
CA SER A 26 8.07 0.54 7.17
C SER A 26 7.11 -0.58 6.80
N PHE A 27 7.18 -1.11 5.56
CA PHE A 27 6.38 -2.28 5.20
C PHE A 27 6.70 -3.46 6.14
N LYS A 28 7.99 -3.82 6.25
CA LYS A 28 8.41 -5.00 7.01
C LYS A 28 8.06 -4.88 8.50
N SER A 29 8.22 -3.69 9.08
CA SER A 29 8.02 -3.46 10.51
C SER A 29 6.58 -3.15 10.93
N LYS A 30 5.79 -2.47 10.08
CA LYS A 30 4.45 -1.96 10.44
C LYS A 30 3.31 -2.61 9.66
N VAL A 31 3.53 -2.99 8.41
CA VAL A 31 2.48 -3.51 7.52
C VAL A 31 2.44 -5.03 7.50
N GLN A 32 3.59 -5.67 7.28
CA GLN A 32 3.67 -7.12 7.13
C GLN A 32 3.17 -7.90 8.36
N PRO A 33 3.41 -7.48 9.61
CA PRO A 33 2.83 -8.16 10.78
C PRO A 33 1.30 -8.19 10.75
N LEU A 34 0.64 -7.11 10.27
CA LEU A 34 -0.82 -7.03 10.18
C LEU A 34 -1.42 -8.05 9.21
N LEU A 35 -0.65 -8.49 8.21
CA LEU A 35 -1.05 -9.51 7.23
C LEU A 35 -1.05 -10.92 7.84
N LEU A 36 -0.28 -11.12 8.91
CA LEU A 36 -0.24 -12.34 9.69
C LEU A 36 -1.19 -12.30 10.88
N GLU A 37 -1.60 -11.12 11.35
CA GLU A 37 -2.39 -10.97 12.58
C GLU A 37 -3.74 -11.70 12.52
N LYS A 38 -4.06 -12.44 13.58
CA LYS A 38 -5.33 -13.17 13.71
C LYS A 38 -6.28 -12.37 14.60
N ARG A 39 -7.29 -11.78 13.96
CA ARG A 39 -8.32 -11.03 14.67
C ARG A 39 -9.50 -11.95 15.03
N PRO A 40 -10.20 -11.72 16.16
CA PRO A 40 -11.48 -12.38 16.44
C PRO A 40 -12.42 -12.22 15.24
N GLY A 41 -13.12 -13.29 14.83
CA GLY A 41 -14.05 -13.25 13.70
C GLY A 41 -13.45 -13.21 12.29
N HIS A 42 -12.13 -13.00 12.11
CA HIS A 42 -11.53 -12.85 10.77
C HIS A 42 -10.44 -13.88 10.46
N ALA A 43 -10.35 -14.36 9.23
CA ALA A 43 -9.18 -15.13 8.80
C ALA A 43 -7.92 -14.25 8.81
N ARG A 44 -6.71 -14.84 8.91
CA ARG A 44 -5.47 -14.08 8.63
C ARG A 44 -5.44 -13.75 7.15
N CYS A 45 -4.92 -12.58 6.76
CA CYS A 45 -4.79 -12.24 5.34
C CYS A 45 -3.98 -13.32 4.59
N ALA A 46 -2.85 -13.75 5.18
CA ALA A 46 -1.99 -14.79 4.61
C ALA A 46 -2.68 -16.16 4.41
N THR A 47 -3.76 -16.48 5.13
CA THR A 47 -4.48 -17.76 4.95
C THR A 47 -5.07 -17.88 3.55
N CYS A 48 -5.62 -16.79 3.00
CA CYS A 48 -6.16 -16.76 1.64
C CYS A 48 -5.11 -16.28 0.63
N HIS A 49 -4.31 -15.29 1.00
CA HIS A 49 -3.38 -14.61 0.09
C HIS A 49 -2.07 -15.37 -0.17
N SER A 50 -1.75 -16.44 0.58
CA SER A 50 -0.64 -17.35 0.23
C SER A 50 -0.97 -18.36 -0.88
N ARG A 51 -2.22 -18.37 -1.35
CA ARG A 51 -2.73 -19.27 -2.39
C ARG A 51 -2.99 -18.48 -3.68
N SER A 52 -4.06 -18.79 -4.40
CA SER A 52 -4.36 -18.21 -5.72
C SER A 52 -5.22 -16.95 -5.61
N THR A 53 -4.58 -15.83 -5.27
CA THR A 53 -5.18 -14.48 -5.39
C THR A 53 -4.21 -13.55 -6.11
N ALA A 54 -4.70 -12.41 -6.61
CA ALA A 54 -3.83 -11.39 -7.23
C ALA A 54 -2.81 -10.80 -6.24
N PHE A 55 -3.19 -10.66 -4.97
CA PHE A 55 -2.26 -10.31 -3.89
C PHE A 55 -1.62 -11.59 -3.33
N ARG A 56 -0.55 -12.05 -3.97
CA ARG A 56 0.10 -13.33 -3.64
C ARG A 56 1.25 -13.15 -2.64
N LEU A 57 0.97 -13.47 -1.38
CA LEU A 57 1.97 -13.57 -0.31
C LEU A 57 2.74 -14.88 -0.40
N GLN A 58 3.96 -14.89 0.14
CA GLN A 58 4.69 -16.12 0.38
C GLN A 58 3.95 -16.95 1.45
N PRO A 59 3.89 -18.28 1.30
CA PRO A 59 3.41 -19.16 2.36
C PRO A 59 4.28 -19.01 3.61
N LEU A 60 3.65 -19.00 4.79
CA LEU A 60 4.35 -19.10 6.06
C LEU A 60 4.26 -20.56 6.54
N PRO A 61 5.36 -21.33 6.55
CA PRO A 61 5.39 -22.71 7.04
C PRO A 61 4.88 -22.83 8.47
N ALA A 62 4.30 -24.00 8.77
CA ALA A 62 3.81 -24.31 10.11
C ALA A 62 4.91 -24.11 11.17
N GLY A 63 4.53 -23.53 12.31
CA GLY A 63 5.45 -23.25 13.41
C GLY A 63 6.29 -21.97 13.26
N ARG A 64 6.31 -21.31 12.09
CA ARG A 64 6.93 -19.99 11.94
C ARG A 64 5.93 -18.87 12.25
N THR A 65 6.43 -17.85 12.94
CA THR A 65 5.67 -16.63 13.27
C THR A 65 6.07 -15.43 12.41
N ALA A 66 7.17 -15.55 11.66
CA ALA A 66 7.69 -14.49 10.81
C ALA A 66 8.33 -15.02 9.51
N TYR A 67 8.29 -14.18 8.48
CA TYR A 67 8.93 -14.40 7.18
C TYR A 67 10.44 -14.17 7.25
N THR A 68 11.21 -14.83 6.37
CA THR A 68 12.62 -14.45 6.16
C THR A 68 12.72 -13.09 5.47
N GLU A 69 13.95 -12.57 5.35
CA GLU A 69 14.22 -11.33 4.59
C GLU A 69 13.78 -11.47 3.13
N GLU A 70 14.14 -12.58 2.48
CA GLU A 70 13.82 -12.86 1.08
C GLU A 70 12.31 -12.99 0.86
N GLU A 71 11.61 -13.66 1.78
CA GLU A 71 10.15 -13.77 1.75
C GLU A 71 9.48 -12.42 1.97
N SER A 72 10.01 -11.61 2.89
CA SER A 72 9.53 -10.26 3.15
C SER A 72 9.65 -9.35 1.94
N ARG A 73 10.74 -9.46 1.15
CA ARG A 73 10.92 -8.69 -0.10
C ARG A 73 9.88 -9.07 -1.16
N LYS A 74 9.64 -10.37 -1.34
CA LYS A 74 8.58 -10.85 -2.25
C LYS A 74 7.19 -10.38 -1.82
N ASN A 75 6.92 -10.38 -0.51
CA ASN A 75 5.67 -9.88 0.05
C ASN A 75 5.52 -8.37 -0.17
N PHE A 76 6.59 -7.60 -0.02
CA PHE A 76 6.61 -6.17 -0.31
C PHE A 76 6.28 -5.90 -1.78
N GLU A 77 6.92 -6.59 -2.72
CA GLU A 77 6.61 -6.44 -4.15
C GLU A 77 5.15 -6.77 -4.45
N ALA A 78 4.59 -7.80 -3.82
CA ALA A 78 3.19 -8.15 -3.96
C ALA A 78 2.25 -7.08 -3.40
N ALA A 79 2.56 -6.53 -2.23
CA ALA A 79 1.77 -5.47 -1.60
C ALA A 79 1.84 -4.16 -2.39
N SER A 80 3.02 -3.82 -2.93
CA SER A 80 3.24 -2.62 -3.75
C SER A 80 2.37 -2.60 -5.01
N ARG A 81 2.04 -3.76 -5.59
CA ARG A 81 1.11 -3.86 -6.73
C ARG A 81 -0.36 -3.61 -6.35
N MET A 82 -0.70 -3.64 -5.06
CA MET A 82 -2.07 -3.48 -4.56
C MET A 82 -2.36 -2.04 -4.11
N VAL A 83 -1.39 -1.14 -4.22
CA VAL A 83 -1.50 0.23 -3.73
C VAL A 83 -1.24 1.23 -4.84
N LEU A 84 -1.93 2.36 -4.73
CA LEU A 84 -1.60 3.59 -5.43
C LEU A 84 -0.86 4.48 -4.43
N PRO A 85 0.48 4.63 -4.55
CA PRO A 85 1.28 5.46 -3.65
C PRO A 85 0.67 6.85 -3.44
N GLY A 86 0.61 7.29 -2.19
CA GLY A 86 0.00 8.56 -1.78
C GLY A 86 -1.53 8.55 -1.65
N VAL A 87 -2.24 7.51 -2.12
CA VAL A 87 -3.71 7.50 -2.19
C VAL A 87 -4.33 6.24 -1.57
N PRO A 88 -4.46 6.17 -0.23
CA PRO A 88 -4.97 4.98 0.47
C PRO A 88 -6.37 4.53 0.02
N LEU A 89 -7.32 5.44 -0.17
CA LEU A 89 -8.69 5.10 -0.58
C LEU A 89 -8.83 4.72 -2.07
N LYS A 90 -7.75 4.81 -2.86
CA LYS A 90 -7.69 4.22 -4.20
C LYS A 90 -6.85 2.93 -4.24
N SER A 91 -6.37 2.47 -3.10
CA SER A 91 -5.50 1.30 -2.96
C SER A 91 -6.31 0.08 -2.52
N ARG A 92 -6.35 -0.97 -3.35
CA ARG A 92 -7.10 -2.21 -3.06
C ARG A 92 -6.67 -2.88 -1.76
N LEU A 93 -5.39 -2.78 -1.39
CA LEU A 93 -4.88 -3.29 -0.11
C LEU A 93 -5.66 -2.74 1.10
N LEU A 94 -6.17 -1.50 1.01
CA LEU A 94 -6.89 -0.84 2.10
C LEU A 94 -8.41 -0.88 1.94
N THR A 95 -8.93 -0.80 0.71
CA THR A 95 -10.39 -0.68 0.50
C THR A 95 -11.11 -2.02 0.49
N MET A 96 -10.47 -3.11 0.07
CA MET A 96 -11.09 -4.44 0.10
C MET A 96 -11.43 -4.90 1.54
N PRO A 97 -10.50 -4.84 2.52
CA PRO A 97 -10.79 -5.25 3.90
C PRO A 97 -11.50 -4.19 4.75
N LEU A 98 -11.71 -2.96 4.27
CA LEU A 98 -12.44 -1.91 5.00
C LEU A 98 -13.96 -2.04 4.79
N ALA A 99 -14.76 -1.76 5.82
CA ALA A 99 -16.23 -1.72 5.73
C ALA A 99 -16.70 -0.77 4.62
N HIS A 100 -17.81 -1.12 3.98
CA HIS A 100 -18.33 -0.37 2.83
C HIS A 100 -18.67 1.08 3.21
N GLU A 101 -19.39 1.25 4.31
CA GLU A 101 -19.76 2.56 4.89
C GLU A 101 -18.55 3.45 5.22
N ALA A 102 -17.37 2.87 5.45
CA ALA A 102 -16.13 3.61 5.71
C ALA A 102 -15.32 3.94 4.44
N GLY A 103 -15.85 3.65 3.25
CA GLY A 103 -15.18 3.87 1.96
C GLY A 103 -14.50 2.61 1.39
N GLY A 104 -14.80 1.43 1.94
CA GLY A 104 -14.38 0.15 1.40
C GLY A 104 -15.25 -0.35 0.24
N THR A 105 -14.83 -1.44 -0.38
CA THR A 105 -15.63 -2.12 -1.42
C THR A 105 -16.84 -2.83 -0.82
N GLU A 106 -17.80 -3.25 -1.64
CA GLU A 106 -18.95 -4.03 -1.15
C GLU A 106 -18.52 -5.42 -0.63
N PHE A 107 -17.66 -6.12 -1.38
CA PHE A 107 -17.32 -7.50 -1.09
C PHE A 107 -15.81 -7.74 -0.91
N HIS A 108 -15.47 -8.59 0.06
CA HIS A 108 -14.15 -9.19 0.23
C HIS A 108 -14.32 -10.60 0.83
N PRO A 109 -13.85 -11.67 0.15
CA PRO A 109 -14.06 -13.05 0.62
C PRO A 109 -13.55 -13.32 2.04
N GLY A 110 -12.47 -12.65 2.46
CA GLY A 110 -11.90 -12.78 3.81
C GLY A 110 -12.67 -12.01 4.89
N GLY A 111 -13.72 -11.28 4.52
CA GLY A 111 -14.49 -10.40 5.39
C GLY A 111 -13.92 -8.98 5.48
N LYS A 112 -14.62 -8.11 6.20
CA LYS A 112 -14.18 -6.74 6.50
C LYS A 112 -13.43 -6.73 7.83
N HIS A 113 -12.14 -6.45 7.79
CA HIS A 113 -11.25 -6.46 8.96
C HIS A 113 -11.29 -5.16 9.76
N TRP A 114 -11.67 -4.05 9.12
CA TRP A 114 -11.73 -2.72 9.72
C TRP A 114 -13.09 -2.10 9.44
N THR A 115 -13.64 -1.42 10.43
CA THR A 115 -14.95 -0.78 10.35
C THR A 115 -14.85 0.72 10.12
N SER A 116 -13.67 1.30 10.34
CA SER A 116 -13.41 2.72 10.18
C SER A 116 -11.98 2.98 9.66
N GLN A 117 -11.80 4.10 8.97
CA GLN A 117 -10.46 4.64 8.66
C GLN A 117 -9.72 5.12 9.91
N ASP A 118 -10.42 5.21 11.05
CA ASP A 118 -9.83 5.54 12.33
C ASP A 118 -9.20 4.36 13.07
N ASP A 119 -9.48 3.13 12.61
CA ASP A 119 -8.91 1.91 13.19
C ASP A 119 -7.36 2.00 13.15
N PRO A 120 -6.66 1.75 14.27
CA PRO A 120 -5.22 2.02 14.38
C PRO A 120 -4.38 1.21 13.39
N GLU A 121 -4.79 -0.02 13.12
CA GLU A 121 -4.13 -0.87 12.13
C GLU A 121 -4.38 -0.40 10.69
N TRP A 122 -5.59 0.08 10.40
CA TRP A 122 -5.90 0.66 9.09
C TRP A 122 -5.06 1.92 8.86
N LYS A 123 -4.92 2.77 9.90
CA LYS A 123 -4.03 3.94 9.86
C LYS A 123 -2.58 3.57 9.60
N ALA A 124 -2.06 2.49 10.22
CA ALA A 124 -0.70 2.03 9.95
C ALA A 124 -0.48 1.66 8.47
N LEU A 125 -1.45 1.00 7.83
CA LEU A 125 -1.42 0.73 6.39
C LEU A 125 -1.50 2.03 5.57
N ALA A 126 -2.41 2.91 5.95
CA ALA A 126 -2.65 4.18 5.26
C ALA A 126 -1.42 5.09 5.32
N ASP A 127 -0.73 5.13 6.45
CA ASP A 127 0.48 5.92 6.64
C ASP A 127 1.62 5.39 5.77
N TRP A 128 1.77 4.06 5.65
CA TRP A 128 2.75 3.48 4.73
C TRP A 128 2.46 3.89 3.26
N VAL A 129 1.19 3.86 2.84
CA VAL A 129 0.82 4.30 1.48
C VAL A 129 0.98 5.80 1.30
N LYS A 130 0.60 6.63 2.29
CA LYS A 130 0.71 8.10 2.23
C LYS A 130 2.16 8.58 2.21
N ASN A 131 3.06 7.88 2.89
CA ASN A 131 4.46 8.29 3.05
C ASN A 131 5.39 7.74 1.96
N ALA A 132 4.85 7.18 0.86
CA ALA A 132 5.60 6.62 -0.26
C ALA A 132 6.54 7.59 -1.01
N SER A 133 6.78 8.80 -0.50
CA SER A 133 7.69 9.79 -1.08
C SER A 133 8.22 10.80 -0.04
N ARG A 134 8.15 10.49 1.26
CA ARG A 134 8.57 11.43 2.32
C ARG A 134 9.96 11.17 2.89
N ASP A 135 10.66 10.15 2.43
CA ASP A 135 12.08 9.98 2.77
C ASP A 135 12.91 11.00 2.01
N THR A 136 13.17 12.11 2.72
CA THR A 136 14.33 12.98 2.51
C THR A 136 15.58 12.11 2.56
N PRO A 137 16.58 12.30 1.67
CA PRO A 137 17.80 11.51 1.67
C PRO A 137 18.43 11.56 3.07
N HIS A 138 18.52 10.42 3.75
CA HIS A 138 19.52 10.27 4.79
C HIS A 138 20.87 10.23 4.08
N GLY A 139 21.59 11.33 4.20
CA GLY A 139 22.90 11.51 3.60
C GLY A 139 23.84 10.37 3.98
N GLN A 140 24.61 9.95 2.98
CA GLN A 140 26.00 9.52 3.14
C GLN A 140 26.80 10.27 2.08
#